data_AF-A0A7V3VKM0-F1
#
_entry.id   AF-A0A7V3VKM0-F1
#
_cell.length_a   1.000
_cell.length_b   1.000
_cell.length_c   1.000
_cell.angle_alpha   90.00
_cell.angle_beta   90.00
_cell.angle_gamma   90.00
#
_symmetry.space_group_name_H-M   'P 1'
#
loop_
_entity.id
_entity.type
_entity.pdbx_description
1 polymer ?
#
loop_
_entity_poly.entity_id
_entity_poly.type
_entity_poly.pdbx_seq_one_letter_code
_entity_poly.pdbx_strand_id
1 'polypeptide(L)' 'MPVQPTEWIWMNGEFVPWKEAKIHVLSHVIHYGTSVFEGIRCYKTP' A
#
# COMPACT_ATOMS: atom_id res chain seq x y z
N MET A 1 -0.23 15.01 2.02
CA MET A 1 -0.17 14.96 0.54
C MET A 1 -1.00 13.75 0.11
N PRO A 2 -2.10 13.91 -0.64
CA PRO A 2 -2.90 12.76 -1.04
C PRO A 2 -2.11 11.90 -2.02
N VAL A 3 -2.03 10.59 -1.76
CA VAL A 3 -1.48 9.63 -2.71
C VAL A 3 -2.44 9.52 -3.88
N GLN A 4 -1.94 9.67 -5.11
CA GLN A 4 -2.75 9.53 -6.31
C GLN A 4 -3.08 8.05 -6.54
N PRO A 5 -4.34 7.69 -6.85
CA PRO A 5 -4.67 6.31 -7.21
C PRO A 5 -3.85 5.83 -8.40
N THR A 6 -3.31 4.62 -8.31
CA THR A 6 -2.70 3.89 -9.42
C THR A 6 -3.64 2.79 -9.91
N GLU A 7 -3.24 2.07 -10.96
CA GLU A 7 -4.01 0.94 -11.48
C GLU A 7 -3.91 -0.28 -10.55
N TRP A 8 -2.69 -0.59 -10.11
CA TRP A 8 -2.36 -1.79 -9.34
C TRP A 8 -1.67 -1.46 -8.02
N ILE A 9 -1.92 -2.30 -7.01
CA ILE A 9 -1.17 -2.39 -5.75
C ILE A 9 -0.63 -3.81 -5.64
N TRP A 10 0.61 -3.96 -5.18
CA TRP A 10 1.15 -5.26 -4.82
C TRP A 10 0.75 -5.60 -3.37
N MET A 11 0.09 -6.73 -3.16
CA MET A 11 -0.40 -7.16 -1.86
C MET A 11 -0.29 -8.69 -1.74
N ASN A 12 0.39 -9.17 -0.69
CA ASN A 12 0.50 -10.60 -0.35
C ASN A 12 1.00 -11.51 -1.49
N GLY A 13 1.92 -11.05 -2.33
CA GLY A 13 2.49 -11.86 -3.42
C GLY A 13 1.96 -11.53 -4.81
N GLU A 14 0.86 -10.78 -4.92
CA GLU A 14 0.14 -10.62 -6.18
C GLU A 14 -0.23 -9.14 -6.46
N PHE A 15 -0.46 -8.81 -7.73
CA PHE A 15 -1.00 -7.52 -8.12
C PHE A 15 -2.53 -7.53 -8.03
N VAL A 16 -3.09 -6.61 -7.27
CA VAL A 16 -4.54 -6.43 -7.11
C VAL A 16 -4.94 -5.02 -7.59
N PRO A 17 -6.15 -4.83 -8.12
CA PRO A 17 -6.64 -3.49 -8.45
C PRO A 17 -6.60 -2.57 -7.23
N TRP A 18 -6.25 -1.29 -7.42
CA TRP A 18 -6.12 -0.33 -6.30
C TRP A 18 -7.30 -0.35 -5.32
N LYS A 19 -8.52 -0.42 -5.84
CA LYS A 19 -9.75 -0.41 -5.02
C LYS A 19 -9.94 -1.67 -4.19
N GLU A 20 -9.22 -2.75 -4.48
CA GLU A 20 -9.33 -4.05 -3.83
C GLU A 20 -8.26 -4.28 -2.76
N ALA A 21 -7.20 -3.46 -2.73
CA ALA A 21 -6.18 -3.47 -1.69
C ALA A 21 -6.75 -2.97 -0.34
N LYS A 22 -7.56 -3.81 0.31
CA LYS A 22 -8.28 -3.52 1.55
C LYS A 22 -7.78 -4.41 2.69
N ILE A 23 -7.84 -3.88 3.90
CA ILE A 23 -7.71 -4.65 5.13
C ILE A 23 -8.99 -4.52 5.96
N HIS A 24 -9.21 -5.48 6.86
CA HIS A 24 -10.38 -5.45 7.73
C HIS A 24 -10.27 -4.31 8.76
N VAL A 25 -11.39 -3.70 9.13
CA VAL A 25 -11.38 -2.60 10.11
C VAL A 25 -10.84 -3.03 11.47
N LEU A 26 -11.03 -4.30 11.84
CA LEU A 26 -10.48 -4.90 13.06
C LEU A 26 -9.04 -5.42 12.93
N SER A 27 -8.33 -5.12 11.84
CA SER A 27 -6.93 -5.51 11.71
C SER A 27 -6.09 -4.88 12.83
N HIS A 28 -5.24 -5.68 13.46
CA HIS A 28 -4.44 -5.29 14.63
C HIS A 28 -3.60 -4.03 14.38
N VAL A 29 -3.04 -3.90 13.17
CA VAL A 29 -2.28 -2.72 12.73
C VAL A 29 -3.05 -1.41 12.89
N ILE A 30 -4.37 -1.40 12.68
CA ILE A 30 -5.19 -0.18 12.78
C ILE A 30 -5.32 0.28 14.23
N HIS A 31 -5.39 -0.65 15.17
CA HIS A 31 -5.64 -0.36 16.58
C HIS A 31 -4.35 -0.18 17.39
N TYR A 32 -3.29 -0.87 16.99
CA TYR A 32 -2.07 -0.99 17.80
C TYR A 32 -0.79 -0.60 17.03
N GLY A 33 -0.90 -0.13 15.79
CA GLY A 33 0.23 0.39 15.02
C GLY A 33 1.29 -0.64 14.65
N THR A 34 0.95 -1.94 14.64
CA THR A 34 1.90 -3.04 14.39
C THR A 34 2.25 -3.24 12.91
N SER A 35 2.56 -2.18 12.20
CA SER A 35 3.12 -2.24 10.84
C SER A 35 4.41 -1.44 10.76
N VAL A 36 5.33 -1.92 9.94
CA VAL A 36 6.51 -1.18 9.52
C VAL A 36 6.34 -0.79 8.05
N PHE A 37 6.84 0.39 7.67
CA PHE A 37 6.80 0.86 6.29
C PHE A 37 8.12 1.55 5.96
N GLU A 38 8.45 1.56 4.67
CA GLU A 38 9.63 2.23 4.14
C GLU A 38 9.25 3.13 2.97
N GLY A 39 10.05 4.17 2.74
CA GLY A 39 9.85 5.13 1.65
C GLY A 39 10.90 4.96 0.56
N ILE A 40 10.47 4.63 -0.67
CA ILE A 40 11.35 4.47 -1.83
C ILE A 40 11.03 5.54 -2.87
N ARG A 41 12.06 6.08 -3.54
CA ARG A 41 11.92 6.98 -4.69
C ARG A 41 12.49 6.32 -5.94
N CYS A 42 11.78 6.42 -7.05
CA CYS A 42 12.23 6.00 -8.37
C CYS A 42 12.36 7.24 -9.27
N TYR A 43 13.47 7.34 -9.99
CA TYR A 43 13.76 8.44 -10.91
C TYR A 43 13.94 7.89 -12.32
N LYS A 44 13.45 8.62 -13.32
CA LYS A 44 13.74 8.30 -14.72
C LYS A 44 15.25 8.45 -14.97
N THR A 45 15.86 7.46 -15.58
CA THR A 45 17.22 7.57 -16.12
C THR A 45 17.18 8.34 -17.44
N PRO A 46 18.29 9.01 -17.83
CA PRO A 46 18.42 9.61 -19.15
C PRO A 46 18.22 8.61 -20.30
#